data_AF-A0A816GQ02-F1
#
_entry.id   AF-A0A816GQ02-F1
#
_cell.length_a   1.000
_cell.length_b   1.000
_cell.length_c   1.000
_cell.angle_alpha   90.00
_cell.angle_beta   90.00
_cell.angle_gamma   90.00
#
_symmetry.space_group_name_H-M   'P 1'
#
loop_
_entity.id
_entity.type
_entity.pdbx_description
1 polymer ?
#
loop_
_entity_poly.entity_id
_entity_poly.type
_entity_poly.pdbx_seq_one_letter_code
_entity_poly.pdbx_strand_id
1 'polypeptide(L)'
;RENQSMLITGESGAGKTENTKKVIQYFALVAAAGAKKEDAKKTMTLEDQIVSANPVLEAYGNAKTTRNNNSSRFGKFIRIHFGSSGKIAGADIEVYLLEKARVIFQV
;
A
#
# COMPACT_ATOMS: atom_id res chain seq x y z
N ARG A 1 12.78 3.91 -20.65
CA ARG A 1 12.47 3.74 -19.22
C ARG A 1 10.97 3.70 -19.11
N GLU A 2 10.40 2.61 -18.58
CA GLU A 2 8.95 2.40 -18.54
C GLU A 2 8.52 2.12 -17.10
N ASN A 3 7.30 2.54 -16.77
CA ASN A 3 6.70 2.26 -15.46
C ASN A 3 6.46 0.75 -15.31
N GLN A 4 6.62 0.25 -14.08
CA GLN A 4 6.44 -1.16 -13.76
C GLN A 4 5.21 -1.34 -12.87
N SER A 5 4.52 -2.47 -13.02
CA SER A 5 3.38 -2.84 -12.18
C SER A 5 3.58 -4.23 -11.60
N MET A 6 3.21 -4.41 -10.34
CA MET A 6 3.22 -5.71 -9.69
C MET A 6 1.82 -6.02 -9.16
N LEU A 7 1.25 -7.14 -9.63
CA LEU A 7 -0.08 -7.57 -9.24
C LEU A 7 0.01 -8.65 -8.15
N ILE A 8 -0.48 -8.35 -6.96
CA ILE A 8 -0.53 -9.29 -5.84
C ILE A 8 -1.94 -9.89 -5.76
N THR A 9 -2.11 -11.10 -6.29
CA THR A 9 -3.37 -11.84 -6.25
C THR A 9 -3.43 -12.83 -5.09
N GLY A 10 -4.64 -13.29 -4.77
CA GLY A 10 -4.87 -14.30 -3.74
C GLY A 10 -6.27 -14.19 -3.16
N GLU A 11 -6.75 -15.27 -2.56
CA GLU A 11 -8.07 -15.27 -1.90
C GLU A 11 -8.12 -14.33 -0.68
N SER A 12 -9.33 -14.13 -0.16
CA SER A 12 -9.53 -13.38 1.07
C SER A 12 -8.77 -14.07 2.22
N GLY A 13 -7.94 -13.33 2.96
CA GLY A 13 -7.10 -13.90 4.02
C GLY A 13 -5.73 -14.43 3.57
N ALA A 14 -5.41 -14.49 2.28
CA ALA A 14 -4.13 -15.01 1.77
C ALA A 14 -2.89 -14.14 2.05
N GLY A 15 -3.01 -13.09 2.88
CA GLY A 15 -1.86 -12.23 3.25
C GLY A 15 -1.43 -11.20 2.19
N LYS A 16 -2.30 -10.83 1.24
CA LYS A 16 -2.00 -9.82 0.20
C LYS A 16 -1.52 -8.48 0.79
N THR A 17 -2.24 -7.97 1.80
CA THR A 17 -1.93 -6.70 2.47
C THR A 17 -0.56 -6.74 3.13
N GLU A 18 -0.24 -7.84 3.83
CA GLU A 18 1.06 -8.01 4.50
C GLU A 18 2.21 -8.11 3.50
N ASN A 19 2.05 -8.87 2.41
CA ASN A 19 3.06 -8.94 1.35
C ASN A 19 3.28 -7.58 0.68
N THR A 20 2.22 -6.80 0.47
CA THR A 20 2.33 -5.44 -0.08
C THR A 20 3.20 -4.54 0.80
N LYS A 21 3.04 -4.62 2.14
CA LYS A 21 3.88 -3.89 3.09
C LYS A 21 5.36 -4.28 2.95
N LYS A 22 5.65 -5.58 2.84
CA LYS A 22 7.03 -6.09 2.68
C LYS A 22 7.69 -5.65 1.37
N VAL A 23 6.93 -5.55 0.30
CA VAL A 23 7.44 -5.04 -0.98
C VAL A 23 7.82 -3.57 -0.87
N ILE A 24 6.97 -2.75 -0.23
CA ILE A 24 7.26 -1.33 0.00
C ILE A 24 8.51 -1.17 0.87
N GLN A 25 8.64 -1.98 1.93
CA GLN A 25 9.85 -2.05 2.76
C GLN A 25 11.10 -2.33 1.93
N TYR A 26 11.03 -3.32 1.03
CA TYR A 26 12.13 -3.67 0.16
C TYR A 26 12.54 -2.52 -0.76
N PHE A 27 11.58 -1.85 -1.41
CA PHE A 27 11.87 -0.68 -2.24
C PHE A 27 12.50 0.46 -1.45
N ALA A 28 12.03 0.72 -0.22
CA ALA A 28 12.62 1.72 0.66
C ALA A 28 14.08 1.39 0.99
N LEU A 29 14.39 0.12 1.27
CA LEU A 29 15.73 -0.33 1.63
C LEU A 29 16.70 -0.27 0.45
N VAL A 30 16.29 -0.73 -0.74
CA VAL A 30 17.10 -0.66 -1.96
C VAL A 30 17.33 0.78 -2.41
N ALA A 31 16.31 1.63 -2.35
CA ALA A 31 16.45 3.05 -2.71
C ALA A 31 17.33 3.85 -1.73
N ALA A 32 17.47 3.37 -0.48
CA ALA A 32 18.35 3.96 0.53
C ALA A 32 19.81 3.48 0.39
N ALA A 33 20.06 2.34 -0.27
CA ALA A 33 21.41 1.80 -0.49
C ALA A 33 22.22 2.73 -1.42
N GLY A 34 23.00 3.63 -0.83
CA GLY A 34 23.81 4.62 -1.55
C GLY A 34 23.65 6.06 -1.04
N ALA A 35 22.71 6.33 -0.14
CA ALA A 35 22.67 7.59 0.59
C ALA A 35 23.65 7.54 1.79
N LYS A 36 24.59 8.48 1.86
CA LYS A 36 25.36 8.72 3.09
C LYS A 36 24.35 9.02 4.21
N LYS A 37 24.52 8.38 5.36
CA LYS A 37 23.74 8.64 6.59
C LYS A 37 24.02 10.07 7.06
N GLU A 38 23.41 11.06 6.45
CA GLU A 38 23.32 12.40 7.03
C GLU A 38 22.06 12.43 7.89
N ASP A 39 22.29 12.53 9.21
CA ASP A 39 21.36 12.93 10.26
C ASP A 39 19.88 12.65 9.98
N ALA A 40 19.51 11.37 10.04
CA ALA A 40 18.12 10.95 10.08
C ALA A 40 17.49 11.40 11.42
N LYS A 41 17.10 12.68 11.50
CA LYS A 41 16.02 13.13 12.37
C LYS A 41 14.86 12.15 12.21
N LYS A 42 14.17 11.83 13.31
CA LYS A 42 12.93 11.01 13.43
C LYS A 42 11.83 11.47 12.46
N THR A 43 12.06 11.31 11.17
CA THR A 43 11.15 11.68 10.10
C THR A 43 10.57 10.37 9.61
N MET A 44 9.24 10.26 9.68
CA MET A 44 8.46 9.08 9.30
C MET A 44 8.94 8.57 7.93
N THR A 45 9.30 7.29 7.83
CA THR A 45 9.78 6.71 6.56
C THR A 45 8.66 6.68 5.52
N LEU A 46 8.97 6.58 4.22
CA LEU A 46 7.93 6.43 3.19
C LEU A 46 7.00 5.24 3.49
N GLU A 47 7.59 4.15 4.00
CA GLU A 47 6.84 2.99 4.46
C GLU A 47 5.84 3.39 5.56
N ASP A 48 6.32 4.04 6.62
CA ASP A 48 5.46 4.47 7.73
C ASP A 48 4.33 5.37 7.21
N GLN A 49 4.63 6.28 6.27
CA GLN A 49 3.63 7.16 5.67
C GLN A 49 2.56 6.38 4.88
N ILE A 50 2.95 5.44 4.01
CA ILE A 50 1.99 4.61 3.26
C ILE A 50 1.19 3.71 4.20
N VAL A 51 1.85 3.13 5.22
CA VAL A 51 1.20 2.27 6.21
C VAL A 51 0.22 3.07 7.08
N SER A 52 0.53 4.33 7.39
CA SER A 52 -0.35 5.22 8.18
C SER A 52 -1.66 5.57 7.48
N ALA A 53 -1.73 5.43 6.15
CA ALA A 53 -2.98 5.61 5.41
C ALA A 53 -3.91 4.39 5.55
N ASN A 54 -3.39 3.20 5.88
CA ASN A 54 -4.18 1.98 5.93
C ASN A 54 -5.33 2.05 6.95
N PRO A 55 -5.16 2.51 8.21
CA PRO A 55 -6.28 2.59 9.16
C PRO A 55 -7.50 3.34 8.60
N VAL A 56 -7.31 4.45 7.90
CA VAL A 56 -8.40 5.21 7.29
C VAL A 56 -9.00 4.45 6.11
N LEU A 57 -8.16 3.93 5.21
CA LEU A 57 -8.65 3.17 4.04
C LEU A 57 -9.39 1.90 4.44
N GLU A 58 -8.92 1.21 5.48
CA GLU A 58 -9.55 0.02 6.02
C GLU A 58 -10.86 0.35 6.73
N ALA A 59 -10.92 1.43 7.52
CA ALA A 59 -12.14 1.84 8.21
C ALA A 59 -13.31 2.14 7.25
N TYR A 60 -13.03 2.77 6.10
CA TYR A 60 -14.05 3.15 5.12
C TYR A 60 -14.26 2.12 4.00
N GLY A 61 -13.26 1.29 3.73
CA GLY A 61 -13.25 0.41 2.56
C GLY A 61 -13.20 -1.09 2.86
N ASN A 62 -12.91 -1.50 4.10
CA ASN A 62 -12.98 -2.89 4.49
C ASN A 62 -14.31 -3.23 5.17
N ALA A 63 -14.69 -4.49 5.10
CA ALA A 63 -15.85 -5.01 5.80
C ALA A 63 -15.63 -6.46 6.22
N LYS A 64 -16.38 -6.87 7.26
CA LYS A 64 -16.56 -8.28 7.58
C LYS A 64 -17.40 -8.94 6.48
N THR A 65 -16.95 -10.11 6.04
CA THR A 65 -17.63 -11.01 5.11
C THR A 65 -17.72 -12.39 5.74
N THR A 66 -18.42 -13.33 5.10
CA THR A 66 -18.53 -14.72 5.58
C THR A 66 -17.18 -15.44 5.72
N ARG A 67 -16.17 -15.06 4.92
CA ARG A 67 -14.86 -15.74 4.87
C ARG A 67 -13.68 -14.91 5.40
N ASN A 68 -13.88 -13.64 5.71
CA ASN A 68 -12.81 -12.75 6.18
C ASN A 68 -13.39 -11.57 6.98
N ASN A 69 -12.88 -11.37 8.19
CA ASN A 69 -13.30 -10.31 9.10
C ASN A 69 -12.85 -8.90 8.69
N ASN A 70 -11.84 -8.79 7.82
CA ASN A 70 -11.30 -7.51 7.35
C ASN A 70 -11.07 -7.56 5.83
N SER A 71 -12.12 -7.87 5.06
CA SER A 71 -12.05 -7.98 3.61
C SER A 71 -12.10 -6.60 2.96
N SER A 72 -11.06 -6.22 2.22
CA SER A 72 -11.09 -5.01 1.39
C SER A 72 -12.13 -5.12 0.28
N ARG A 73 -13.01 -4.11 0.19
CA ARG A 73 -14.09 -4.01 -0.79
C ARG A 73 -13.82 -2.96 -1.86
N PHE A 74 -12.54 -2.72 -2.12
CA PHE A 74 -12.02 -1.83 -3.16
C PHE A 74 -10.68 -2.39 -3.66
N GLY A 75 -10.33 -2.06 -4.90
CA GLY A 75 -8.99 -2.23 -5.43
C GLY A 75 -8.10 -1.09 -4.96
N LYS A 76 -6.87 -1.40 -4.52
CA LYS A 76 -5.87 -0.42 -4.07
C LYS A 76 -4.65 -0.51 -4.98
N PHE A 77 -4.31 0.60 -5.63
CA PHE A 77 -3.11 0.72 -6.45
C PHE A 77 -2.16 1.72 -5.81
N ILE A 78 -1.02 1.25 -5.31
CA ILE A 78 0.00 2.09 -4.67
C ILE A 78 1.08 2.36 -5.70
N ARG A 79 1.28 3.63 -6.06
CA ARG A 79 2.36 4.06 -6.94
C ARG A 79 3.53 4.53 -6.10
N ILE A 80 4.71 4.02 -6.39
CA ILE A 80 5.98 4.46 -5.78
C ILE A 80 6.78 5.14 -6.88
N HIS A 81 7.08 6.42 -6.70
CA HIS A 81 7.81 7.23 -7.66
C HIS A 81 9.30 7.16 -7.38
N PHE A 82 10.08 6.88 -8.41
CA PHE A 82 11.54 6.91 -8.34
C PHE A 82 12.06 8.07 -9.18
N GLY A 83 12.96 8.87 -8.59
CA GLY A 83 13.67 9.94 -9.28
C GLY A 83 14.68 9.41 -10.29
N SER A 84 15.29 10.32 -11.07
CA SER A 84 16.26 9.97 -12.11
C SER A 84 17.49 9.20 -11.60
N SER A 85 17.82 9.37 -10.31
CA SER A 85 18.90 8.70 -9.58
C SER A 85 18.53 7.33 -8.98
N GLY A 86 17.29 6.85 -9.18
CA GLY A 86 16.81 5.58 -8.62
C GLY A 86 16.39 5.65 -7.15
N LYS A 87 16.41 6.85 -6.54
CA LYS A 87 15.90 7.08 -5.18
C LYS A 87 14.39 7.28 -5.21
N ILE A 88 13.71 6.95 -4.11
CA ILE A 88 12.29 7.24 -3.91
C ILE A 88 12.09 8.77 -3.90
N ALA A 89 11.15 9.23 -4.73
CA ALA A 89 10.73 10.63 -4.84
C ALA A 89 9.36 10.89 -4.19
N GLY A 90 8.56 9.85 -3.96
CA GLY A 90 7.24 9.96 -3.33
C GLY A 90 6.37 8.73 -3.58
N ALA A 91 5.14 8.75 -3.08
CA ALA A 91 4.14 7.73 -3.36
C ALA A 91 2.73 8.32 -3.32
N ASP A 92 1.80 7.65 -4.02
CA ASP A 92 0.38 7.98 -3.97
C ASP A 92 -0.46 6.70 -4.08
N ILE A 93 -1.74 6.80 -3.71
CA ILE A 93 -2.67 5.68 -3.67
C ILE A 93 -3.89 6.03 -4.52
N GLU A 94 -4.17 5.17 -5.51
CA GLU A 94 -5.41 5.20 -6.27
C GLU A 94 -6.34 4.07 -5.81
N VAL A 95 -7.63 4.39 -5.70
CA VAL A 95 -8.67 3.47 -5.25
C VAL A 95 -9.63 3.19 -6.41
N TYR A 96 -9.92 1.92 -6.62
CA TYR A 96 -10.74 1.43 -7.72
C TYR A 96 -11.94 0.63 -7.18
N LEU A 97 -13.08 0.74 -7.86
CA LEU A 97 -14.22 -0.19 -7.71
C LEU A 97 -14.65 -0.45 -6.25
N LEU A 98 -14.87 0.61 -5.46
CA LEU A 98 -15.48 0.47 -4.14
C LEU A 98 -16.86 -0.19 -4.28
N GLU A 99 -17.13 -1.22 -3.47
CA GLU A 99 -18.42 -1.92 -3.44
C GLU A 99 -19.52 -1.07 -2.79
N LYS A 100 -20.02 -0.08 -3.53
CA LYS A 100 -21.03 0.88 -3.05
C LYS A 100 -22.32 0.21 -2.56
N ALA A 101 -22.71 -0.92 -3.13
CA ALA A 101 -23.91 -1.65 -2.71
C ALA A 101 -23.87 -2.05 -1.23
N ARG A 102 -22.68 -2.33 -0.67
CA ARG A 102 -22.52 -2.70 0.74
C ARG A 102 -22.94 -1.59 1.71
N VAL A 103 -22.92 -0.33 1.27
CA VAL A 103 -23.28 0.83 2.10
C VAL A 103 -24.73 0.74 2.57
N ILE A 104 -25.63 0.22 1.73
CA ILE A 104 -27.07 0.18 2.00
C ILE A 104 -27.62 -1.23 2.24
N PHE A 105 -26.84 -2.27 1.96
CA PHE A 105 -27.30 -3.66 2.02
C PHE A 105 -26.19 -4.61 2.46
N GLN A 106 -26.49 -5.54 3.37
CA GLN A 106 -25.57 -6.57 3.85
C GLN A 106 -26.26 -7.94 3.88
N VAL A 107 -25.53 -8.97 3.46
CA VAL A 107 -25.92 -10.39 3.52
C VAL A 107 -24.84 -11.15 4.28
#